data_AF-A0AA38KVZ6-F1
#
_entry.id   AF-A0AA38KVZ6-F1
#
_cell.length_a   1.000
_cell.length_b   1.000
_cell.length_c   1.000
_cell.angle_alpha   90.00
_cell.angle_beta   90.00
_cell.angle_gamma   90.00
#
_symmetry.space_group_name_H-M   'P 1'
#
loop_
_entity.id
_entity.type
_entity.pdbx_description
1 polymer ?
#
loop_
_entity_poly.entity_id
_entity_poly.type
_entity_poly.pdbx_seq_one_letter_code
_entity_poly.pdbx_strand_id
1 'polypeptide(L)'
;MTLGFTPVGKRKIAVHVALYCVNIIVLALSARVNLFQEFFFVADLFPLGLSIATLVILTVMLALDFACKNSYTGRPQFEIGVFAVLSIFWLSFNAFSTSRWRHVPMSCPAGADAVKTWCQDVQALKAFVWIEWLIFSLTAYITLRYTISQKSRGNKHILRMPLSRYSPFLKNDGTMDYIRNSEFLTFSESKL
;
A
#
# COMPACT_ATOMS: atom_id res chain seq x y z
N MET A 1 -18.44 9.05 -17.65
CA MET A 1 -18.59 8.88 -16.18
C MET A 1 -17.32 9.42 -15.52
N THR A 2 -17.29 10.70 -15.15
CA THR A 2 -16.14 11.26 -14.42
C THR A 2 -16.11 10.63 -13.03
N LEU A 3 -15.12 9.80 -12.73
CA LEU A 3 -14.88 9.31 -11.37
C LEU A 3 -14.71 10.53 -10.46
N GLY A 4 -15.75 10.84 -9.67
CA GLY A 4 -15.80 11.99 -8.77
C GLY A 4 -14.88 11.79 -7.57
N PHE A 5 -13.57 11.74 -7.79
CA PHE A 5 -12.59 11.65 -6.72
C PHE A 5 -12.45 12.99 -6.01
N THR A 6 -12.51 12.94 -4.68
CA THR A 6 -12.29 14.13 -3.85
C THR A 6 -10.80 14.51 -3.89
N PRO A 7 -10.42 15.75 -3.53
CA PRO A 7 -9.01 16.15 -3.48
C PRO A 7 -8.15 15.23 -2.60
N VAL A 8 -8.73 14.72 -1.51
CA VAL A 8 -8.10 13.73 -0.62
C VAL A 8 -7.94 12.39 -1.33
N GLY A 9 -8.97 11.93 -2.03
CA GLY A 9 -8.92 10.72 -2.83
C GLY A 9 -7.87 10.76 -3.94
N LYS A 10 -7.71 11.89 -4.63
CA LYS A 10 -6.65 12.09 -5.63
C LYS A 10 -5.26 11.94 -5.03
N ARG A 11 -5.01 12.53 -3.85
CA ARG A 11 -3.73 12.38 -3.13
C ARG A 11 -3.48 10.94 -2.70
N LYS A 12 -4.50 10.25 -2.17
CA LYS A 12 -4.42 8.84 -1.82
C LYS A 12 -4.01 7.98 -3.02
N ILE A 13 -4.71 8.12 -4.15
CA ILE A 13 -4.43 7.36 -5.37
C ILE A 13 -3.02 7.66 -5.87
N ALA A 14 -2.61 8.93 -5.88
CA ALA A 14 -1.25 9.31 -6.28
C ALA A 14 -0.18 8.61 -5.43
N VAL A 15 -0.39 8.52 -4.11
CA VAL A 15 0.53 7.80 -3.20
C VAL A 15 0.53 6.29 -3.47
N HIS A 16 -0.63 5.68 -3.73
CA HIS A 16 -0.70 4.25 -4.06
C HIS A 16 -0.01 3.94 -5.39
N VAL A 17 -0.17 4.79 -6.40
CA VAL A 17 0.51 4.66 -7.69
C VAL A 17 2.02 4.83 -7.51
N ALA A 18 2.46 5.81 -6.72
CA ALA A 18 3.88 5.98 -6.41
C ALA A 18 4.47 4.75 -5.70
N LEU A 19 3.78 4.20 -4.69
CA LEU A 19 4.14 2.95 -4.03
C LEU A 19 4.24 1.79 -5.03
N TYR A 20 3.24 1.68 -5.92
CA TYR A 20 3.20 0.64 -6.94
C TYR A 20 4.42 0.70 -7.87
N CYS A 21 4.77 1.89 -8.36
CA CYS A 21 5.93 2.10 -9.22
C CYS A 21 7.24 1.79 -8.51
N VAL A 22 7.42 2.26 -7.26
CA VAL A 22 8.62 1.99 -6.48
C VAL A 22 8.76 0.49 -6.21
N ASN A 23 7.67 -0.20 -5.84
CA ASN A 23 7.67 -1.64 -5.60
C ASN A 23 8.03 -2.46 -6.85
N ILE A 24 7.62 -2.01 -8.06
CA ILE A 24 8.06 -2.64 -9.32
C ILE A 24 9.57 -2.50 -9.51
N ILE A 25 10.13 -1.33 -9.21
CA ILE A 25 11.58 -1.10 -9.30
C ILE A 25 12.32 -2.02 -8.33
N VAL A 26 11.85 -2.11 -7.08
CA VAL A 26 12.43 -3.01 -6.07
C VAL A 26 12.31 -4.47 -6.49
N LEU A 27 11.16 -4.89 -7.03
CA LEU A 27 10.96 -6.25 -7.56
C LEU A 27 11.97 -6.57 -8.68
N ALA A 28 12.12 -5.67 -9.64
CA ALA A 28 13.03 -5.85 -10.77
C ALA A 28 14.50 -5.91 -10.33
N LEU A 29 14.94 -5.00 -9.46
CA LEU A 29 16.29 -4.99 -8.90
C LEU A 29 16.56 -6.24 -8.06
N SER A 30 15.60 -6.64 -7.21
CA SER A 30 15.69 -7.87 -6.41
C SER A 30 15.84 -9.10 -7.30
N ALA A 31 15.07 -9.20 -8.39
CA ALA A 31 15.19 -10.29 -9.34
C ALA A 31 16.58 -10.34 -10.00
N ARG A 32 17.12 -9.19 -10.44
CA ARG A 32 18.46 -9.11 -11.05
C ARG A 32 19.57 -9.49 -10.08
N VAL A 33 19.52 -9.01 -8.85
CA VAL A 33 20.51 -9.34 -7.80
C VAL A 33 20.48 -10.84 -7.49
N ASN A 34 19.29 -11.44 -7.35
CA ASN A 34 19.15 -12.86 -7.04
C ASN A 34 19.54 -13.78 -8.21
N LEU A 35 19.32 -13.35 -9.46
CA LEU A 35 19.74 -14.10 -10.64
C LEU A 35 21.26 -14.31 -10.67
N PHE A 36 22.04 -13.29 -10.29
CA PHE A 36 23.50 -13.38 -10.22
C PHE A 36 23.99 -14.36 -9.14
N GLN A 37 23.21 -14.55 -8.08
CA GLN A 37 23.54 -15.46 -6.96
C GLN A 37 22.89 -16.84 -7.12
N GLU A 38 22.30 -17.15 -8.29
CA GLU A 38 21.56 -18.38 -8.59
C GLU A 38 20.52 -18.74 -7.52
N PHE A 39 19.92 -17.73 -6.88
CA PHE A 39 18.95 -17.89 -5.78
C PHE A 39 19.46 -18.70 -4.57
N PHE A 40 20.78 -18.85 -4.42
CA PHE A 40 21.36 -19.73 -3.40
C PHE A 40 21.10 -19.25 -1.96
N PHE A 41 20.95 -17.94 -1.75
CA PHE A 41 20.78 -17.35 -0.42
C PHE A 41 19.33 -16.91 -0.19
N VAL A 42 18.60 -17.66 0.66
CA VAL A 42 17.22 -17.36 1.08
C VAL A 42 17.07 -15.93 1.64
N ALA A 43 18.13 -15.41 2.28
CA ALA A 43 18.18 -14.06 2.81
C ALA A 43 17.98 -12.95 1.76
N ASP A 44 18.37 -13.20 0.51
CA ASP A 44 18.24 -12.23 -0.59
C ASP A 44 16.91 -12.34 -1.32
N LEU A 45 16.16 -13.42 -1.06
CA LEU A 45 14.80 -13.58 -1.55
C LEU A 45 13.79 -12.75 -0.74
N PHE A 46 14.13 -12.21 0.43
CA PHE A 46 13.17 -11.44 1.23
C PHE A 46 12.65 -10.19 0.50
N PRO A 47 13.49 -9.29 -0.05
CA PRO A 47 12.99 -8.15 -0.82
C PRO A 47 12.17 -8.58 -2.04
N LEU A 48 12.57 -9.67 -2.72
CA LEU A 48 11.84 -10.20 -3.87
C LEU A 48 10.43 -10.68 -3.47
N GLY A 49 10.35 -11.59 -2.50
CA GLY A 49 9.08 -12.17 -2.04
C GLY A 49 8.15 -11.13 -1.43
N LEU A 50 8.71 -10.20 -0.63
CA LEU A 50 7.94 -9.13 -0.02
C LEU A 50 7.43 -8.14 -1.08
N SER A 51 8.20 -7.87 -2.14
CA SER A 51 7.74 -7.03 -3.27
C SER A 51 6.58 -7.68 -4.02
N ILE A 52 6.64 -9.00 -4.26
CA ILE A 52 5.54 -9.75 -4.91
C ILE A 52 4.28 -9.67 -4.06
N ALA A 53 4.37 -9.99 -2.76
CA ALA A 53 3.24 -9.93 -1.84
C ALA A 53 2.64 -8.52 -1.78
N THR A 54 3.50 -7.50 -1.69
CA THR A 54 3.12 -6.08 -1.71
C THR A 54 2.42 -5.71 -3.02
N LEU A 55 2.91 -6.18 -4.16
CA LEU A 55 2.32 -5.90 -5.48
C LEU A 55 0.90 -6.48 -5.57
N VAL A 56 0.72 -7.72 -5.12
CA VAL A 56 -0.60 -8.39 -5.11
C VAL A 56 -1.56 -7.63 -4.19
N ILE A 57 -1.14 -7.29 -2.96
CA ILE A 57 -1.96 -6.55 -2.00
C ILE A 57 -2.36 -5.18 -2.57
N LEU A 58 -1.40 -4.41 -3.09
CA LEU A 58 -1.67 -3.09 -3.68
C LEU A 58 -2.58 -3.20 -4.90
N THR A 59 -2.38 -4.19 -5.76
CA THR A 59 -3.24 -4.44 -6.93
C THR A 59 -4.68 -4.72 -6.50
N VAL A 60 -4.88 -5.61 -5.52
CA VAL A 60 -6.22 -5.93 -5.00
C VAL A 60 -6.87 -4.71 -4.35
N MET A 61 -6.14 -3.95 -3.54
CA MET A 61 -6.65 -2.73 -2.91
C MET A 61 -7.05 -1.67 -3.94
N LEU A 62 -6.21 -1.41 -4.95
CA LEU A 62 -6.50 -0.48 -6.03
C LEU A 62 -7.67 -0.94 -6.89
N ALA A 63 -7.65 -2.20 -7.33
CA ALA A 63 -8.72 -2.78 -8.15
C ALA A 63 -10.08 -2.68 -7.46
N LEU A 64 -10.15 -3.02 -6.16
CA LEU A 64 -11.39 -2.91 -5.39
C LEU A 64 -11.83 -1.46 -5.16
N ASP A 65 -10.91 -0.50 -5.00
CA ASP A 65 -11.24 0.93 -4.86
C ASP A 65 -11.82 1.51 -6.16
N PHE A 66 -11.38 1.03 -7.33
CA PHE A 66 -11.95 1.40 -8.62
C PHE A 66 -13.24 0.64 -8.95
N ALA A 67 -13.31 -0.66 -8.68
CA ALA A 67 -14.43 -1.51 -9.04
C ALA A 67 -15.65 -1.31 -8.13
N CYS A 68 -15.45 -1.12 -6.82
CA CYS A 68 -16.53 -1.05 -5.86
C CYS A 68 -16.75 0.38 -5.35
N LYS A 69 -18.02 0.80 -5.28
CA LYS A 69 -18.36 2.13 -4.75
C LYS A 69 -18.08 2.29 -3.25
N ASN A 70 -18.19 1.19 -2.49
CA ASN A 70 -17.96 1.14 -1.05
C ASN A 70 -17.09 -0.08 -0.72
N SER A 71 -15.83 -0.05 -1.14
CA SER A 71 -14.86 -1.10 -0.81
C SER A 71 -14.45 -1.00 0.67
N TYR A 72 -14.40 -2.14 1.35
CA TYR A 72 -13.85 -2.19 2.72
C TYR A 72 -12.35 -1.89 2.72
N THR A 73 -11.64 -2.32 1.68
CA THR A 73 -10.20 -2.10 1.51
C THR A 73 -9.81 -0.62 1.35
N GLY A 74 -10.74 0.22 0.87
CA GLY A 74 -10.53 1.66 0.74
C GLY A 74 -10.78 2.45 2.02
N ARG A 75 -11.25 1.81 3.10
CA ARG A 75 -11.50 2.46 4.39
C ARG A 75 -10.19 2.73 5.13
N PRO A 76 -10.09 3.85 5.86
CA PRO A 76 -8.85 4.24 6.52
C PRO A 76 -8.34 3.20 7.52
N GLN A 77 -9.24 2.51 8.24
CA GLN A 77 -8.86 1.51 9.25
C GLN A 77 -8.11 0.32 8.62
N PHE A 78 -8.61 -0.18 7.50
CA PHE A 78 -7.99 -1.30 6.78
C PHE A 78 -6.68 -0.87 6.16
N GLU A 79 -6.66 0.28 5.48
CA GLU A 79 -5.48 0.82 4.82
C GLU A 79 -4.33 1.10 5.80
N ILE A 80 -4.62 1.74 6.95
CA ILE A 80 -3.64 1.96 8.02
C ILE A 80 -3.11 0.61 8.54
N GLY A 81 -3.99 -0.38 8.76
CA GLY A 81 -3.58 -1.70 9.24
C GLY A 81 -2.63 -2.40 8.28
N VAL A 82 -3.00 -2.46 6.99
CA VAL A 82 -2.17 -3.10 5.96
C VAL A 82 -0.83 -2.38 5.80
N PHE A 83 -0.82 -1.05 5.68
CA PHE A 83 0.42 -0.30 5.52
C PHE A 83 1.31 -0.34 6.77
N ALA A 84 0.74 -0.39 7.98
CA ALA A 84 1.52 -0.57 9.20
C ALA A 84 2.20 -1.96 9.24
N VAL A 85 1.47 -3.02 8.92
CA VAL A 85 2.02 -4.39 8.88
C VAL A 85 3.10 -4.51 7.81
N LEU A 86 2.82 -4.05 6.58
CA LEU A 86 3.81 -4.03 5.50
C LEU A 86 5.04 -3.22 5.89
N SER A 87 4.85 -2.06 6.54
CA SER A 87 5.96 -1.24 7.01
C SER A 87 6.84 -1.94 8.05
N ILE A 88 6.27 -2.75 8.95
CA ILE A 88 7.04 -3.52 9.94
C ILE A 88 7.85 -4.62 9.25
N PHE A 89 7.25 -5.34 8.30
CA PHE A 89 7.97 -6.37 7.54
C PHE A 89 9.08 -5.75 6.70
N TRP A 90 8.80 -4.67 5.96
CA TRP A 90 9.81 -3.94 5.20
C TRP A 90 10.95 -3.48 6.10
N LEU A 91 10.67 -2.88 7.27
CA LEU A 91 11.72 -2.47 8.21
C LEU A 91 12.60 -3.65 8.64
N SER A 92 11.98 -4.75 9.07
CA SER A 92 12.67 -5.92 9.63
C SER A 92 13.56 -6.59 8.59
N PHE A 93 13.02 -6.88 7.41
CA PHE A 93 13.75 -7.55 6.35
C PHE A 93 14.80 -6.62 5.70
N ASN A 94 14.51 -5.32 5.56
CA ASN A 94 15.49 -4.37 5.03
C ASN A 94 16.68 -4.20 5.97
N ALA A 95 16.45 -4.16 7.28
CA ALA A 95 17.52 -4.11 8.27
C ALA A 95 18.40 -5.36 8.18
N PHE A 96 17.78 -6.54 8.07
CA PHE A 96 18.48 -7.81 7.89
C PHE A 96 19.31 -7.85 6.60
N SER A 97 18.71 -7.61 5.43
CA SER A 97 19.41 -7.62 4.14
C SER A 97 20.51 -6.54 4.08
N THR A 98 20.26 -5.34 4.61
CA THR A 98 21.26 -4.27 4.66
C THR A 98 22.47 -4.64 5.51
N SER A 99 22.26 -5.33 6.64
CA SER A 99 23.36 -5.77 7.52
C SER A 99 24.29 -6.76 6.81
N ARG A 100 23.76 -7.62 5.94
CA ARG A 100 24.52 -8.59 5.13
C ARG A 100 25.35 -7.88 4.06
N TRP A 101 24.78 -6.84 3.46
CA TRP A 101 25.47 -6.01 2.47
C TRP A 101 26.44 -4.99 3.06
N ARG A 102 26.72 -5.02 4.38
CA ARG A 102 27.63 -4.05 5.02
C ARG A 102 29.04 -4.05 4.42
N HIS A 103 29.45 -5.18 3.83
CA HIS A 103 30.78 -5.36 3.23
C HIS A 103 30.82 -5.04 1.73
N VAL A 104 29.67 -4.74 1.11
CA VAL A 104 29.65 -4.32 -0.29
C VAL A 104 30.12 -2.86 -0.34
N PRO A 105 31.26 -2.56 -0.99
CA PRO A 105 31.79 -1.20 -1.03
C PRO A 105 30.85 -0.27 -1.79
N MET A 106 30.76 0.99 -1.36
CA MET A 106 29.97 2.02 -2.06
C MET A 106 30.58 2.40 -3.42
N SER A 107 31.87 2.12 -3.62
CA SER A 107 32.57 2.22 -4.90
C SER A 107 32.66 0.82 -5.53
N CYS A 108 31.87 0.57 -6.57
CA CYS A 108 31.94 -0.70 -7.29
C CYS A 108 33.31 -0.86 -7.97
N PRO A 109 33.94 -2.04 -7.87
CA PRO A 109 35.28 -2.25 -8.42
C PRO A 109 35.30 -2.06 -9.93
N ALA A 110 36.35 -1.42 -10.44
CA ALA A 110 36.66 -1.39 -11.86
C ALA A 110 37.26 -2.76 -12.24
N GLY A 111 36.42 -3.64 -12.77
CA GLY A 111 36.78 -5.02 -13.13
C GLY A 111 35.74 -5.61 -14.07
N ALA A 112 35.50 -6.92 -13.96
CA ALA A 112 34.52 -7.63 -14.79
C ALA A 112 33.14 -6.94 -14.79
N ASP A 113 32.60 -6.67 -15.98
CA ASP A 113 31.37 -5.89 -16.17
C ASP A 113 30.17 -6.46 -15.41
N ALA A 114 30.11 -7.78 -15.28
CA ALA A 114 29.07 -8.48 -14.53
C ALA A 114 29.08 -8.14 -13.04
N VAL A 115 30.26 -8.12 -12.40
CA VAL A 115 30.42 -7.80 -10.98
C VAL A 115 30.12 -6.32 -10.72
N LYS A 116 30.56 -5.44 -11.62
CA LYS A 116 30.27 -4.01 -11.57
C LYS A 116 28.76 -3.75 -11.62
N THR A 117 28.07 -4.39 -12.57
CA THR A 117 26.61 -4.25 -12.73
C THR A 117 25.86 -4.79 -11.51
N TRP A 118 26.23 -5.97 -11.03
CA TRP A 118 25.65 -6.54 -9.80
C TRP A 118 25.82 -5.61 -8.60
N CYS A 119 27.01 -5.04 -8.39
CA CYS A 119 27.27 -4.10 -7.31
C CYS A 119 26.39 -2.84 -7.42
N GLN A 120 26.23 -2.29 -8.62
CA GLN A 120 25.35 -1.15 -8.88
C GLN A 120 23.89 -1.48 -8.58
N ASP A 121 23.42 -2.67 -8.99
CA ASP A 121 22.07 -3.14 -8.74
C ASP A 121 21.81 -3.34 -7.24
N VAL A 122 22.77 -3.91 -6.48
CA VAL A 122 22.67 -4.05 -5.02
C VAL A 122 22.61 -2.69 -4.33
N GLN A 123 23.42 -1.72 -4.77
CA GLN A 123 23.42 -0.37 -4.22
C GLN A 123 22.09 0.34 -4.48
N ALA A 124 21.56 0.23 -5.71
CA ALA A 124 20.24 0.75 -6.06
C ALA A 124 19.15 0.07 -5.22
N LEU A 125 19.16 -1.26 -5.14
CA LEU A 125 18.20 -2.04 -4.37
C LEU A 125 18.18 -1.59 -2.92
N LYS A 126 19.35 -1.46 -2.28
CA LYS A 126 19.50 -0.97 -0.91
C LYS A 126 18.83 0.39 -0.74
N ALA A 127 19.01 1.34 -1.65
CA ALA A 127 18.36 2.64 -1.56
C ALA A 127 16.83 2.55 -1.71
N PHE A 128 16.36 1.84 -2.74
CA PHE A 128 14.94 1.78 -3.05
C PHE A 128 14.11 1.04 -1.99
N VAL A 129 14.64 -0.01 -1.34
CA VAL A 129 13.91 -0.69 -0.26
C VAL A 129 13.67 0.23 0.95
N TRP A 130 14.62 1.12 1.28
CA TRP A 130 14.45 2.11 2.36
C TRP A 130 13.49 3.23 1.96
N ILE A 131 13.53 3.67 0.70
CA ILE A 131 12.56 4.63 0.15
C ILE A 131 11.15 4.04 0.21
N GLU A 132 10.96 2.80 -0.21
CA GLU A 132 9.67 2.11 -0.17
C GLU A 132 9.11 2.01 1.25
N TRP A 133 9.96 1.57 2.20
CA TRP A 133 9.60 1.55 3.62
C TRP A 133 9.15 2.93 4.13
N LEU A 134 9.90 4.00 3.79
CA LEU A 134 9.54 5.37 4.18
C LEU A 134 8.18 5.77 3.61
N ILE A 135 7.88 5.44 2.36
CA ILE A 135 6.58 5.78 1.76
C ILE A 135 5.46 5.02 2.48
N PHE A 136 5.61 3.73 2.78
CA PHE A 136 4.61 2.98 3.57
C PHE A 136 4.40 3.58 4.96
N SER A 137 5.49 3.83 5.70
CA SER A 137 5.48 4.42 7.03
C SER A 137 4.79 5.78 7.05
N LEU A 138 5.18 6.68 6.15
CA LEU A 138 4.63 8.03 6.06
C LEU A 138 3.16 8.00 5.66
N THR A 139 2.78 7.13 4.72
CA THR A 139 1.39 6.97 4.30
C THR A 139 0.52 6.50 5.47
N ALA A 140 0.95 5.47 6.20
CA ALA A 140 0.23 5.00 7.39
C ALA A 140 0.11 6.10 8.45
N TYR A 141 1.19 6.82 8.74
CA TYR A 141 1.20 7.90 9.73
C TYR A 141 0.31 9.08 9.34
N ILE A 142 0.42 9.58 8.10
CA ILE A 142 -0.38 10.70 7.60
C ILE A 142 -1.85 10.31 7.57
N THR A 143 -2.20 9.12 7.07
CA THR A 143 -3.59 8.64 7.03
C THR A 143 -4.16 8.48 8.43
N LEU A 144 -3.38 7.98 9.39
CA LEU A 144 -3.77 7.90 10.79
C LEU A 144 -4.03 9.29 11.39
N ARG A 145 -3.08 10.21 11.26
CA ARG A 145 -3.21 11.60 11.77
C ARG A 145 -4.41 12.30 11.16
N TYR A 146 -4.61 12.16 9.85
CA TYR A 146 -5.76 12.70 9.14
C TYR A 146 -7.08 12.12 9.68
N THR A 147 -7.15 10.80 9.85
CA THR A 147 -8.34 10.12 10.34
C THR A 147 -8.70 10.54 11.76
N ILE A 148 -7.71 10.63 12.66
CA ILE A 148 -7.89 11.12 14.04
C ILE A 148 -8.37 12.57 14.03
N SER A 149 -7.74 13.44 13.23
CA SER A 149 -8.13 14.85 13.13
C SER A 149 -9.54 15.05 12.60
N GLN A 150 -10.03 14.21 11.68
CA GLN A 150 -11.40 14.31 11.18
C GLN A 150 -12.40 13.77 12.21
N LYS A 151 -12.04 12.69 12.90
CA LYS A 151 -12.86 12.13 13.99
C LYS A 151 -13.02 13.14 15.14
N SER A 152 -11.95 13.85 15.53
CA SER A 152 -12.02 14.87 16.59
C SER A 152 -12.85 16.09 16.19
N ARG A 153 -12.95 16.40 14.90
CA ARG A 153 -13.83 17.44 14.35
C ARG A 153 -15.31 17.02 14.23
N GLY A 154 -15.67 15.81 14.68
CA GLY A 154 -17.04 15.30 14.65
C GLY A 154 -17.43 14.56 13.36
N ASN A 155 -16.54 14.44 12.39
CA ASN A 155 -16.79 13.75 11.12
C ASN A 155 -16.65 12.23 11.26
N LYS A 156 -17.58 11.60 11.99
CA LYS A 156 -17.55 10.15 12.30
C LYS A 156 -17.69 9.25 11.06
N HIS A 157 -18.26 9.76 9.96
CA HIS A 157 -18.47 9.00 8.72
C HIS A 157 -17.16 8.62 8.01
N ILE A 158 -16.03 9.27 8.33
CA ILE A 158 -14.72 8.95 7.76
C ILE A 158 -14.34 7.47 7.94
N LEU A 159 -14.76 6.84 9.03
CA LEU A 159 -14.43 5.43 9.32
C LEU A 159 -15.33 4.45 8.54
N ARG A 160 -16.47 4.91 8.03
CA ARG A 160 -17.47 4.05 7.38
C ARG A 160 -17.38 4.07 5.86
N MET A 161 -16.61 5.00 5.28
CA MET A 161 -16.53 5.19 3.85
C MET A 161 -15.08 5.16 3.34
N PRO A 162 -14.86 4.83 2.07
CA PRO A 162 -13.51 4.83 1.50
C PRO A 162 -12.95 6.26 1.37
N LEU A 163 -11.66 6.43 1.67
CA LEU A 163 -10.98 7.73 1.61
C LEU A 163 -10.98 8.36 0.22
N SER A 164 -11.02 7.53 -0.83
CA SER A 164 -11.11 7.96 -2.24
C SER A 164 -12.32 8.84 -2.53
N ARG A 165 -13.40 8.67 -1.74
CA ARG A 165 -14.70 9.34 -1.91
C ARG A 165 -15.07 10.21 -0.72
N TYR A 166 -14.21 10.31 0.29
CA TYR A 166 -14.49 11.06 1.49
C TYR A 166 -14.54 12.57 1.21
N SER A 167 -15.65 13.20 1.60
CA SER A 167 -15.80 14.67 1.64
C SER A 167 -16.16 15.11 3.06
N PRO A 168 -15.41 16.06 3.66
CA PRO A 168 -15.72 16.58 4.99
C PRO A 168 -16.96 17.48 5.00
N PHE A 169 -17.39 17.98 3.84
CA PHE A 169 -18.53 18.90 3.69
C PHE A 169 -19.88 18.19 3.53
N LEU A 170 -19.88 16.86 3.33
CA LEU A 170 -21.10 16.05 3.41
C LEU A 170 -21.50 15.92 4.88
N LYS A 171 -22.02 17.01 5.45
CA LYS A 171 -22.48 17.11 6.82
C LYS A 171 -23.97 16.79 6.82
N ASN A 172 -24.30 15.51 6.99
CA ASN A 172 -25.62 15.07 7.47
C ASN A 172 -26.84 15.65 6.70
N ASP A 173 -26.82 15.64 5.36
CA ASP A 173 -28.10 15.55 4.64
C ASP A 173 -28.65 14.16 4.95
N GLY A 174 -29.70 14.13 5.79
CA GLY A 174 -30.26 12.94 6.43
C GLY A 174 -30.96 11.95 5.49
N THR A 175 -30.44 11.72 4.29
CA THR A 175 -31.02 10.88 3.24
C THR A 175 -29.96 10.06 2.50
N MET A 176 -29.03 9.46 3.25
CA MET A 176 -28.41 8.23 2.77
C MET A 176 -29.22 7.07 3.34
N ASP A 177 -30.21 6.65 2.56
CA ASP A 177 -30.95 5.38 2.63
C ASP A 177 -29.96 4.19 2.64
N TYR A 178 -29.26 4.04 3.76
CA TYR A 178 -28.72 2.77 4.21
C TYR A 178 -29.73 2.07 5.14
N ILE A 179 -31.01 2.44 5.04
CA ILE A 179 -32.10 1.58 5.46
C ILE A 179 -32.15 0.43 4.46
N ARG A 180 -31.43 -0.64 4.80
CA ARG A 180 -32.10 -1.92 4.99
C ARG A 180 -33.03 -2.30 3.82
N ASN A 181 -32.47 -2.62 2.66
CA ASN A 181 -33.13 -3.42 1.61
C ASN A 181 -33.37 -4.88 2.08
N SER A 182 -33.87 -5.07 3.30
CA SER A 182 -34.52 -6.30 3.72
C SER A 182 -36.03 -6.13 3.55
N GLU A 183 -36.46 -5.89 2.31
CA GLU A 183 -37.87 -6.04 1.89
C GLU A 183 -38.22 -7.51 1.60
N PHE A 184 -37.33 -8.46 1.90
CA PHE A 184 -37.51 -9.86 1.50
C PHE A 184 -38.51 -10.65 2.38
N LEU A 185 -39.10 -10.07 3.44
CA LEU A 185 -40.03 -10.80 4.32
C LEU A 185 -41.16 -9.91 4.87
N THR A 186 -41.98 -9.32 4.01
CA THR A 186 -43.36 -8.99 4.37
C THR A 186 -44.25 -10.12 3.88
N PHE A 187 -44.40 -11.17 4.69
CA PHE A 187 -45.50 -12.11 4.53
C PHE A 187 -46.80 -11.34 4.82
N SER A 188 -47.58 -11.12 3.78
CA SER A 188 -48.97 -10.67 3.87
C SER A 188 -49.77 -11.75 4.60
N GLU A 189 -50.13 -11.50 5.86
CA GLU A 189 -51.13 -12.29 6.59
C GLU A 189 -52.50 -12.08 5.93
N SER A 190 -52.97 -13.05 5.15
CA SER A 190 -54.34 -13.09 4.63
C SER A 190 -55.28 -13.48 5.76
N LYS A 191 -56.07 -12.51 6.27
CA LYS A 191 -57.19 -12.79 7.15
C LYS A 191 -58.29 -13.49 6.35
N LEU A 192 -58.72 -14.65 6.84
CA LEU A 192 -59.89 -15.41 6.41
C LEU A 192 -60.93 -15.35 7.54
#